data_AF-A0A0N4Y734-F1
#
_entry.id   AF-A0A0N4Y734-F1
#
_cell.length_a   1.000
_cell.length_b   1.000
_cell.length_c   1.000
_cell.angle_alpha   90.00
_cell.angle_beta   90.00
_cell.angle_gamma   90.00
#
_symmetry.space_group_name_H-M   'P 1'
#
loop_
_entity.id
_entity.type
_entity.pdbx_description
1 polymer ?
#
loop_
_entity_poly.entity_id
_entity_poly.type
_entity_poly.pdbx_seq_one_letter_code
_entity_poly.pdbx_strand_id
1 'polypeptide(L)'
;MKSWGVAVLYSILQTIASQCLDGVHNVITVDSYGSEKIPVRVRNVTILVYDIHYRPSCHNGKVNVLLPGYFHIVSGDLVTPKDFDLFKSNLVRATVSLGSMKICDNGESGMIIVPNKLCSFDITTVIPPEMCRIFQKKGTHTLKELQDKLKFNSTLELPPSPSFLGITLLDLLKIHFFQGEYFIKIAVESSGEKIVEFAMPSGYKALKMGLSADDD
;
A
#
# COMPACT_ATOMS: atom_id res chain seq x y z
N MET A 1 -7.70 51.50 -35.18
CA MET A 1 -6.94 51.42 -33.92
C MET A 1 -7.79 50.72 -32.86
N LYS A 2 -7.17 49.74 -32.18
CA LYS A 2 -7.56 49.09 -30.91
C LYS A 2 -8.77 48.15 -30.90
N SER A 3 -8.51 46.91 -31.32
CA SER A 3 -9.20 45.69 -30.86
C SER A 3 -8.70 45.34 -29.45
N TRP A 4 -9.49 45.62 -28.41
CA TRP A 4 -9.19 45.38 -26.99
C TRP A 4 -10.30 44.54 -26.32
N GLY A 5 -10.93 43.62 -27.06
CA GLY A 5 -12.12 42.90 -26.58
C GLY A 5 -11.95 41.39 -26.34
N VAL A 6 -10.88 40.76 -26.84
CA VAL A 6 -10.85 39.27 -26.96
C VAL A 6 -9.83 38.60 -26.02
N ALA A 7 -8.96 39.35 -25.36
CA ALA A 7 -7.87 38.76 -24.56
C ALA A 7 -8.28 38.31 -23.14
N VAL A 8 -9.42 38.77 -22.60
CA VAL A 8 -9.77 38.52 -21.18
C VAL A 8 -10.51 37.18 -20.98
N LEU A 9 -11.09 36.60 -22.02
CA LEU A 9 -11.85 35.34 -21.91
C LEU A 9 -11.01 34.07 -22.03
N TYR A 10 -9.75 34.17 -22.47
CA TYR A 10 -8.86 33.00 -22.55
C TYR A 10 -8.10 32.71 -21.25
N SER A 11 -8.10 33.64 -20.29
CA SER A 11 -7.34 33.52 -19.03
C SER A 11 -8.06 32.77 -17.91
N ILE A 12 -9.30 32.32 -18.10
CA ILE A 12 -10.06 31.57 -17.08
C ILE A 12 -10.01 30.05 -17.32
N LEU A 13 -9.42 29.59 -18.42
CA LEU A 13 -9.48 28.19 -18.87
C LEU A 13 -8.21 27.34 -18.60
N GLN A 14 -7.23 27.82 -17.83
CA GLN A 14 -5.96 27.09 -17.62
C GLN A 14 -5.52 26.86 -16.16
N THR A 15 -6.45 26.80 -15.21
CA THR A 15 -6.13 26.27 -13.86
C THR A 15 -7.14 25.23 -13.41
N ILE A 16 -7.44 24.24 -14.27
CA ILE A 16 -7.75 22.90 -13.76
C ILE A 16 -6.40 22.23 -13.50
N ALA A 17 -5.64 22.77 -12.54
CA ALA A 17 -4.63 21.95 -11.87
C ALA A 17 -5.41 20.74 -11.35
N SER A 18 -5.05 19.54 -11.81
CA SER A 18 -5.83 18.31 -11.64
C SER A 18 -6.28 18.16 -10.19
N GLN A 19 -7.53 18.51 -9.87
CA GLN A 19 -8.00 18.48 -8.50
C GLN A 19 -8.01 17.03 -8.00
N CYS A 20 -7.45 16.82 -6.82
CA CYS A 20 -7.43 15.52 -6.19
C CYS A 20 -8.82 15.17 -5.65
N LEU A 21 -9.62 14.47 -6.47
CA LEU A 21 -10.94 13.98 -6.08
C LEU A 21 -10.81 12.75 -5.17
N ASP A 22 -11.40 12.86 -3.98
CA ASP A 22 -11.46 11.78 -3.00
C ASP A 22 -12.29 10.59 -3.53
N GLY A 23 -11.82 9.37 -3.28
CA GLY A 23 -12.42 8.15 -3.79
C GLY A 23 -12.21 7.90 -5.28
N VAL A 24 -11.49 8.78 -5.99
CA VAL A 24 -11.18 8.64 -7.42
C VAL A 24 -9.69 8.59 -7.66
N HIS A 25 -8.96 9.62 -7.26
CA HIS A 25 -7.53 9.74 -7.55
C HIS A 25 -6.63 9.21 -6.44
N ASN A 26 -7.11 9.15 -5.20
CA ASN A 26 -6.37 8.69 -4.03
C ASN A 26 -6.65 7.22 -3.67
N VAL A 27 -6.98 6.39 -4.68
CA VAL A 27 -7.40 5.01 -4.48
C VAL A 27 -6.29 4.02 -4.85
N ILE A 28 -6.04 3.05 -3.98
CA ILE A 28 -5.24 1.86 -4.24
C ILE A 28 -6.15 0.65 -4.16
N THR A 29 -6.15 -0.17 -5.21
CA THR A 29 -6.80 -1.48 -5.20
C THR A 29 -5.77 -2.56 -4.91
N VAL A 30 -6.12 -3.57 -4.11
CA VAL A 30 -5.26 -4.72 -3.80
C VAL A 30 -6.04 -6.00 -4.08
N ASP A 31 -5.40 -6.92 -4.81
CA ASP A 31 -5.95 -8.25 -5.08
C ASP A 31 -4.83 -9.29 -4.98
N SER A 32 -5.25 -10.55 -4.83
CA SER A 32 -4.35 -11.68 -4.96
C SER A 32 -3.56 -11.63 -6.26
N TYR A 33 -2.28 -11.92 -6.16
CA TYR A 33 -1.33 -11.94 -7.26
C TYR A 33 -0.82 -13.36 -7.47
N GLY A 34 -0.53 -13.73 -8.72
CA GLY A 34 0.05 -15.04 -9.06
C GLY A 34 -0.97 -16.12 -9.43
N SER A 35 -0.54 -17.38 -9.34
CA SER A 35 -1.24 -18.56 -9.87
C SER A 35 -2.54 -18.87 -9.12
N GLU A 36 -3.50 -19.50 -9.82
CA GLU A 36 -4.73 -19.99 -9.21
C GLU A 36 -4.53 -21.04 -8.10
N LYS A 37 -3.32 -21.60 -7.98
CA LYS A 37 -2.98 -22.61 -6.97
C LYS A 37 -2.85 -22.06 -5.55
N ILE A 38 -2.77 -20.73 -5.39
CA ILE A 38 -2.69 -20.11 -4.07
C ILE A 38 -4.07 -20.20 -3.39
N PRO A 39 -4.19 -20.85 -2.22
CA PRO A 39 -5.49 -21.21 -1.69
C PRO A 39 -6.27 -20.01 -1.14
N VAL A 40 -5.63 -19.12 -0.39
CA VAL A 40 -6.31 -17.96 0.20
C VAL A 40 -6.29 -16.80 -0.79
N ARG A 41 -7.46 -16.16 -0.99
CA ARG A 41 -7.62 -15.08 -1.96
C ARG A 41 -8.02 -13.77 -1.30
N VAL A 42 -7.27 -12.72 -1.60
CA VAL A 42 -7.60 -11.33 -1.30
C VAL A 42 -8.31 -10.76 -2.52
N ARG A 43 -9.47 -10.13 -2.32
CA ARG A 43 -10.29 -9.59 -3.42
C ARG A 43 -10.88 -8.23 -3.05
N ASN A 44 -10.97 -7.36 -4.05
CA ASN A 44 -11.72 -6.10 -3.98
C ASN A 44 -11.31 -5.22 -2.79
N VAL A 45 -10.02 -5.29 -2.40
CA VAL A 45 -9.53 -4.45 -1.32
C VAL A 45 -9.33 -3.05 -1.88
N THR A 46 -10.02 -2.08 -1.30
CA THR A 46 -9.93 -0.67 -1.69
C THR A 46 -9.36 0.11 -0.53
N ILE A 47 -8.27 0.83 -0.77
CA ILE A 47 -7.57 1.65 0.21
C ILE A 47 -7.56 3.09 -0.31
N LEU A 48 -8.07 4.02 0.50
CA LEU A 48 -7.94 5.45 0.26
C LEU A 48 -6.68 5.97 0.94
N VAL A 49 -6.00 6.89 0.26
CA VAL A 49 -4.72 7.44 0.71
C VAL A 49 -4.90 8.92 1.05
N TYR A 50 -4.42 9.31 2.23
CA TYR A 50 -4.50 10.67 2.72
C TYR A 50 -3.14 11.17 3.22
N ASP A 51 -2.94 12.49 3.14
CA ASP A 51 -1.79 13.16 3.75
C ASP A 51 -1.95 13.33 5.27
N ILE A 52 -0.95 13.93 5.93
CA ILE A 52 -0.96 14.21 7.38
C ILE A 52 -2.11 15.10 7.85
N HIS A 53 -2.75 15.85 6.95
CA HIS A 53 -3.88 16.73 7.23
C HIS A 53 -5.21 16.09 6.81
N TYR A 54 -5.21 14.78 6.53
CA TYR A 54 -6.38 14.02 6.11
C TYR A 54 -6.98 14.50 4.78
N ARG A 55 -6.15 15.05 3.89
CA ARG A 55 -6.55 15.46 2.54
C ARG A 55 -6.22 14.34 1.54
N PRO A 56 -7.04 14.11 0.51
CA PRO A 56 -6.79 13.05 -0.47
C PRO A 56 -5.45 13.28 -1.16
N SER A 57 -4.63 12.24 -1.22
CA SER A 57 -3.25 12.35 -1.72
C SER A 57 -3.10 11.78 -3.13
N CYS A 58 -2.74 12.64 -4.09
CA CYS A 58 -2.48 12.26 -5.47
C CYS A 58 -1.50 13.24 -6.16
N HIS A 59 -0.87 12.78 -7.23
CA HIS A 59 0.00 13.55 -8.13
C HIS A 59 -0.47 13.32 -9.57
N ASN A 60 -0.77 14.40 -10.31
CA ASN A 60 -1.27 14.35 -11.68
C ASN A 60 -2.48 13.41 -11.88
N GLY A 61 -3.45 13.50 -10.97
CA GLY A 61 -4.67 12.67 -10.99
C GLY A 61 -4.44 11.18 -10.70
N LYS A 62 -3.27 10.79 -10.20
CA LYS A 62 -2.95 9.41 -9.81
C LYS A 62 -2.53 9.34 -8.36
N VAL A 63 -2.85 8.24 -7.69
CA VAL A 63 -2.54 8.06 -6.27
C VAL A 63 -1.05 8.27 -6.00
N ASN A 64 -0.76 9.02 -4.94
CA ASN A 64 0.59 9.32 -4.50
C ASN A 64 0.61 9.14 -2.98
N VAL A 65 1.43 8.24 -2.47
CA VAL A 65 1.52 8.00 -1.03
C VAL A 65 2.51 8.97 -0.41
N LEU A 66 2.05 9.76 0.55
CA LEU A 66 2.89 10.66 1.33
C LEU A 66 3.15 10.07 2.72
N LEU A 67 4.36 10.28 3.22
CA LEU A 67 4.78 9.87 4.56
C LEU A 67 5.18 11.13 5.36
N PRO A 68 4.66 11.34 6.58
CA PRO A 68 3.57 10.58 7.19
C PRO A 68 2.24 10.79 6.44
N GLY A 69 1.23 9.99 6.78
CA GLY A 69 -0.08 10.03 6.13
C GLY A 69 -1.01 8.95 6.67
N TYR A 70 -2.09 8.64 5.96
CA TYR A 70 -3.06 7.63 6.37
C TYR A 70 -3.47 6.74 5.21
N PHE A 71 -3.63 5.45 5.50
CA PHE A 71 -4.38 4.52 4.68
C PHE A 71 -5.73 4.25 5.33
N HIS A 72 -6.81 4.41 4.57
CA HIS A 72 -8.15 4.08 5.01
C HIS A 72 -8.71 2.94 4.16
N ILE A 73 -8.83 1.75 4.75
CA ILE A 73 -9.37 0.58 4.07
C ILE A 73 -10.89 0.70 4.04
N VAL A 74 -11.48 0.73 2.84
CA VAL A 74 -12.93 0.93 2.63
C VAL A 74 -13.67 -0.38 2.40
N SER A 75 -13.04 -1.29 1.67
CA SER A 75 -13.61 -2.59 1.32
C SER A 75 -12.52 -3.64 1.21
N GLY A 76 -12.93 -4.90 1.22
CA GLY A 76 -12.01 -6.01 1.02
C GLY A 76 -12.57 -7.32 1.54
N ASP A 77 -12.31 -8.39 0.80
CA ASP A 77 -12.69 -9.75 1.16
C ASP A 77 -11.45 -10.64 1.21
N LEU A 78 -11.35 -11.44 2.27
CA LEU A 78 -10.40 -12.54 2.38
C LEU A 78 -11.16 -13.86 2.28
N VAL A 79 -10.97 -14.57 1.18
CA VAL A 79 -11.58 -15.88 0.93
C VAL A 79 -10.60 -16.97 1.34
N THR A 80 -10.96 -17.70 2.39
CA THR A 80 -10.18 -18.80 2.94
C THR A 80 -10.90 -20.12 2.65
N PRO A 81 -10.41 -20.99 1.74
CA PRO A 81 -11.15 -22.17 1.30
C PRO A 81 -11.12 -23.37 2.28
N LYS A 82 -10.15 -23.39 3.20
CA LYS A 82 -9.94 -24.43 4.22
C LYS A 82 -9.39 -23.80 5.50
N ASP A 83 -9.45 -24.51 6.61
CA ASP A 83 -8.81 -24.02 7.83
C ASP A 83 -7.28 -24.04 7.68
N PHE A 84 -6.61 -23.02 8.21
CA PHE A 84 -5.16 -22.90 8.28
C PHE A 84 -4.71 -22.67 9.72
N ASP A 85 -3.43 -22.92 10.01
CA ASP A 85 -2.83 -22.67 11.32
C ASP A 85 -1.78 -21.56 11.21
N LEU A 86 -2.24 -20.31 11.25
CA LEU A 86 -1.40 -19.10 11.23
C LEU A 86 -0.66 -18.86 12.56
N PHE A 87 -0.75 -19.78 13.54
CA PHE A 87 0.05 -19.69 14.76
C PHE A 87 1.22 -20.67 14.76
N LYS A 88 1.13 -21.78 14.03
CA LYS A 88 2.26 -22.72 13.88
C LYS A 88 3.30 -22.25 12.87
N SER A 89 2.88 -21.59 11.80
CA SER A 89 3.79 -21.06 10.77
C SER A 89 3.09 -19.94 10.03
N ASN A 90 3.73 -18.77 10.02
CA ASN A 90 3.09 -17.51 9.70
C ASN A 90 4.07 -16.47 9.15
N LEU A 91 5.03 -16.95 8.37
CA LEU A 91 6.09 -16.11 7.82
C LEU A 91 5.52 -15.26 6.68
N VAL A 92 5.64 -13.95 6.83
CA VAL A 92 5.39 -12.98 5.78
C VAL A 92 6.69 -12.73 5.05
N ARG A 93 6.66 -12.77 3.72
CA ARG A 93 7.78 -12.45 2.83
C ARG A 93 7.38 -11.31 1.92
N ALA A 94 8.10 -10.20 2.02
CA ALA A 94 7.92 -9.05 1.15
C ALA A 94 8.86 -9.12 -0.05
N THR A 95 8.35 -8.74 -1.22
CA THR A 95 9.14 -8.38 -2.39
C THR A 95 8.83 -6.92 -2.70
N VAL A 96 9.84 -6.06 -2.61
CA VAL A 96 9.71 -4.61 -2.80
C VAL A 96 10.82 -4.15 -3.72
N SER A 97 10.48 -3.42 -4.77
CA SER A 97 11.46 -2.76 -5.65
C SER A 97 11.11 -1.31 -5.89
N LEU A 98 12.15 -0.47 -6.00
CA LEU A 98 12.08 0.93 -6.42
C LEU A 98 12.68 1.02 -7.82
N GLY A 99 11.86 1.20 -8.85
CA GLY A 99 12.29 1.05 -10.24
C GLY A 99 12.93 -0.32 -10.48
N SER A 100 14.20 -0.35 -10.89
CA SER A 100 14.97 -1.59 -11.08
C SER A 100 15.70 -2.09 -9.83
N MET A 101 15.75 -1.29 -8.76
CA MET A 101 16.46 -1.63 -7.53
C MET A 101 15.59 -2.51 -6.63
N LYS A 102 16.09 -3.70 -6.28
CA LYS A 102 15.43 -4.60 -5.34
C LYS A 102 15.74 -4.20 -3.90
N ILE A 103 14.72 -3.82 -3.14
CA ILE A 103 14.82 -3.51 -1.72
C ILE A 103 14.65 -4.80 -0.92
N CYS A 104 13.59 -5.56 -1.23
CA CYS A 104 13.36 -6.91 -0.70
C CYS A 104 13.06 -7.86 -1.85
N ASP A 105 13.58 -9.08 -1.79
CA ASP A 105 13.28 -10.16 -2.74
C ASP A 105 12.91 -11.43 -1.97
N ASN A 106 11.62 -11.78 -1.98
CA ASN A 106 11.08 -12.97 -1.33
C ASN A 106 11.45 -13.09 0.17
N GLY A 107 11.43 -11.97 0.88
CA GLY A 107 11.77 -11.90 2.29
C GLY A 107 13.25 -11.67 2.61
N GLU A 108 14.12 -11.68 1.60
CA GLU A 108 15.53 -11.34 1.78
C GLU A 108 15.78 -9.88 1.40
N SER A 109 16.64 -9.21 2.15
CA SER A 109 17.04 -7.85 1.82
C SER A 109 17.98 -7.83 0.63
N GLY A 110 17.67 -7.01 -0.37
CA GLY A 110 18.57 -6.69 -1.48
C GLY A 110 19.58 -5.60 -1.13
N MET A 111 19.49 -4.99 0.05
CA MET A 111 20.27 -3.83 0.44
C MET A 111 20.89 -3.99 1.83
N ILE A 112 22.18 -3.67 1.97
CA ILE A 112 22.90 -3.74 3.26
C ILE A 112 22.22 -2.90 4.35
N ILE A 113 21.60 -1.77 3.96
CA ILE A 113 20.95 -0.85 4.90
C ILE A 113 19.57 -1.33 5.37
N VAL A 114 18.93 -2.27 4.66
CA VAL A 114 17.61 -2.79 5.03
C VAL A 114 17.82 -4.13 5.74
N PRO A 115 17.46 -4.25 7.04
CA PRO A 115 17.62 -5.52 7.73
C PRO A 115 16.56 -6.53 7.26
N ASN A 116 16.93 -7.82 7.16
CA ASN A 116 16.03 -8.89 6.71
C ASN A 116 14.71 -8.97 7.49
N LYS A 117 14.70 -8.56 8.77
CA LYS A 117 13.48 -8.51 9.60
C LYS A 117 12.38 -7.57 9.06
N LEU A 118 12.72 -6.63 8.17
CA LEU A 118 11.75 -5.76 7.49
C LEU A 118 11.22 -6.40 6.21
N CYS A 119 11.99 -7.31 5.60
CA CYS A 119 11.59 -8.06 4.42
C CYS A 119 10.85 -9.34 4.79
N SER A 120 11.19 -9.97 5.92
CA SER A 120 10.60 -11.22 6.40
C SER A 120 10.29 -11.12 7.90
N PHE A 121 9.03 -11.30 8.26
CA PHE A 121 8.54 -11.17 9.64
C PHE A 121 7.31 -12.05 9.88
N ASP A 122 6.98 -12.32 11.14
CA ASP A 122 5.78 -13.09 11.45
C ASP A 122 4.52 -12.22 11.31
N ILE A 123 3.45 -12.78 10.75
CA ILE A 123 2.20 -12.03 10.51
C ILE A 123 1.63 -11.41 11.79
N THR A 124 1.89 -12.04 12.94
CA THR A 124 1.43 -11.59 14.26
C THR A 124 2.10 -10.31 14.75
N THR A 125 3.21 -9.91 14.13
CA THR A 125 3.88 -8.62 14.42
C THR A 125 3.11 -7.43 13.85
N VAL A 126 2.30 -7.64 12.81
CA VAL A 126 1.55 -6.60 12.09
C VAL A 126 0.04 -6.76 12.24
N ILE A 127 -0.45 -7.99 12.34
CA ILE A 127 -1.87 -8.32 12.46
C ILE A 127 -2.14 -8.84 13.88
N PRO A 128 -2.99 -8.16 14.66
CA PRO A 128 -3.47 -8.64 15.94
C PRO A 128 -3.91 -10.12 15.94
N PRO A 129 -3.58 -10.90 17.00
CA PRO A 129 -3.91 -12.32 17.07
C PRO A 129 -5.39 -12.65 16.85
N GLU A 130 -6.30 -11.78 17.28
CA GLU A 130 -7.75 -11.98 17.09
C GLU A 130 -8.16 -11.96 15.61
N MET A 131 -7.52 -11.12 14.78
CA MET A 131 -7.72 -11.16 13.33
C MET A 131 -7.14 -12.43 12.72
N CYS A 132 -5.95 -12.86 13.17
CA CYS A 132 -5.38 -14.13 12.72
C CYS A 132 -6.29 -15.32 13.03
N ARG A 133 -7.02 -15.32 14.15
CA ARG A 133 -8.00 -16.38 14.49
C ARG A 133 -9.16 -16.43 13.50
N ILE A 134 -9.63 -15.26 13.04
CA ILE A 134 -10.68 -15.18 12.02
C ILE A 134 -10.15 -15.70 10.68
N PHE A 135 -8.99 -15.19 10.23
CA PHE A 135 -8.41 -15.55 8.92
C PHE A 135 -8.04 -17.02 8.78
N GLN A 136 -7.79 -17.71 9.89
CA GLN A 136 -7.54 -19.15 9.93
C GLN A 136 -8.76 -20.00 9.60
N LYS A 137 -9.99 -19.46 9.74
CA LYS A 137 -11.21 -20.23 9.53
C LYS A 137 -11.62 -20.22 8.07
N LYS A 138 -12.12 -21.35 7.58
CA LYS A 138 -12.77 -21.44 6.27
C LYS A 138 -13.96 -20.48 6.20
N GLY A 139 -13.99 -19.67 5.15
CA GLY A 139 -15.06 -18.71 4.92
C GLY A 139 -14.62 -17.51 4.08
N THR A 140 -15.55 -16.60 3.87
CA THR A 140 -15.26 -15.27 3.33
C THR A 140 -15.33 -14.29 4.48
N HIS A 141 -14.19 -13.67 4.79
CA HIS A 141 -14.05 -12.69 5.86
C HIS A 141 -14.05 -11.30 5.24
N THR A 142 -15.04 -10.49 5.60
CA THR A 142 -15.20 -9.14 5.04
C THR A 142 -14.66 -8.10 6.00
N LEU A 143 -14.25 -6.93 5.49
CA LEU A 143 -13.84 -5.81 6.36
C LEU A 143 -14.93 -5.45 7.39
N LYS A 144 -16.20 -5.46 6.97
CA LYS A 144 -17.35 -5.17 7.85
C LYS A 144 -17.44 -6.15 9.01
N GLU A 145 -17.25 -7.44 8.75
CA GLU A 145 -17.23 -8.46 9.79
C GLU A 145 -16.10 -8.22 10.81
N LEU A 146 -14.92 -7.82 10.35
CA LEU A 146 -13.78 -7.52 11.23
C LEU A 146 -14.03 -6.27 12.08
N GLN A 147 -14.63 -5.23 11.49
CA GLN A 147 -15.01 -4.01 12.21
C GLN A 147 -16.04 -4.32 13.30
N ASP A 148 -17.08 -5.09 12.97
CA ASP A 148 -18.17 -5.43 13.89
C ASP A 148 -17.70 -6.35 15.03
N LYS A 149 -16.89 -7.37 14.74
CA LYS A 149 -16.44 -8.36 15.74
C LYS A 149 -15.26 -7.89 16.58
N LEU A 150 -14.32 -7.15 15.99
CA LEU A 150 -13.04 -6.83 16.63
C LEU A 150 -12.85 -5.35 16.93
N LYS A 151 -13.83 -4.50 16.61
CA LYS A 151 -13.70 -3.03 16.69
C LYS A 151 -12.46 -2.54 15.94
N PHE A 152 -12.16 -3.19 14.82
CA PHE A 152 -10.98 -2.91 14.01
C PHE A 152 -11.04 -1.48 13.45
N ASN A 153 -9.99 -0.69 13.68
CA ASN A 153 -9.83 0.59 13.02
C ASN A 153 -9.30 0.37 11.60
N SER A 154 -10.10 0.67 10.58
CA SER A 154 -9.69 0.56 9.18
C SER A 154 -8.74 1.66 8.72
N THR A 155 -8.44 2.63 9.59
CA THR A 155 -7.43 3.66 9.35
C THR A 155 -6.09 3.23 9.92
N LEU A 156 -5.10 3.09 9.05
CA LEU A 156 -3.71 2.82 9.39
C LEU A 156 -2.89 4.10 9.23
N GLU A 157 -2.19 4.49 10.29
CA GLU A 157 -1.27 5.62 10.25
C GLU A 157 0.03 5.21 9.56
N LEU A 158 0.48 6.03 8.63
CA LEU A 158 1.77 5.85 7.98
C LEU A 158 2.83 6.59 8.79
N PRO A 159 3.96 5.93 9.11
CA PRO A 159 4.99 6.53 9.93
C PRO A 159 5.64 7.72 9.22
N PRO A 160 6.18 8.70 9.97
CA PRO A 160 7.00 9.75 9.38
C PRO A 160 8.21 9.14 8.66
N SER A 161 8.54 9.62 7.47
CA SER A 161 9.90 9.46 6.92
C SER A 161 10.88 10.18 7.89
N PRO A 162 11.95 9.55 8.43
CA PRO A 162 12.68 8.34 8.00
C PRO A 162 12.51 7.11 8.93
N SER A 163 11.46 7.04 9.73
CA SER A 163 11.28 6.04 10.79
C SER A 163 10.96 4.63 10.27
N PHE A 164 10.51 4.48 9.01
CA PHE A 164 10.13 3.17 8.45
C PHE A 164 11.30 2.17 8.35
N LEU A 165 12.55 2.65 8.29
CA LEU A 165 13.75 1.81 8.17
C LEU A 165 14.71 1.89 9.39
N GLY A 166 14.43 2.75 10.38
CA GLY A 166 15.19 2.79 11.65
C GLY A 166 16.65 3.23 11.56
N ILE A 167 17.01 4.16 10.66
CA ILE A 167 18.41 4.55 10.40
C ILE A 167 18.60 6.06 10.58
N THR A 168 19.65 6.50 11.28
CA THR A 168 20.10 7.91 11.36
C THR A 168 21.41 8.09 10.58
N LEU A 169 21.65 9.28 10.01
CA LEU A 169 22.82 9.78 9.21
C LEU A 169 22.78 9.80 7.65
N LEU A 170 21.79 9.18 6.97
CA LEU A 170 21.68 9.15 5.49
C LEU A 170 20.54 10.03 4.91
N ASP A 171 20.11 11.08 5.61
CA ASP A 171 18.86 11.80 5.31
C ASP A 171 18.80 12.47 3.91
N LEU A 172 19.94 12.75 3.28
CA LEU A 172 19.98 13.29 1.91
C LEU A 172 19.74 12.25 0.80
N LEU A 173 20.14 10.99 1.01
CA LEU A 173 19.79 9.90 0.08
C LEU A 173 18.34 9.45 0.30
N LYS A 174 17.80 9.63 1.51
CA LYS A 174 16.44 9.19 1.88
C LYS A 174 15.31 9.98 1.23
N ILE A 175 15.49 11.29 0.98
CA ILE A 175 14.52 12.08 0.22
C ILE A 175 14.26 11.41 -1.14
N HIS A 176 15.32 10.99 -1.82
CA HIS A 176 15.20 10.25 -3.08
C HIS A 176 14.75 8.80 -2.93
N PHE A 177 15.08 8.10 -1.83
CA PHE A 177 14.59 6.73 -1.65
C PHE A 177 13.08 6.66 -1.51
N PHE A 178 12.44 7.53 -0.71
CA PHE A 178 10.99 7.49 -0.54
C PHE A 178 10.20 8.01 -1.75
N GLN A 179 10.91 8.62 -2.71
CA GLN A 179 10.34 9.15 -3.92
C GLN A 179 10.47 8.16 -5.08
N GLY A 180 9.37 7.89 -5.76
CA GLY A 180 9.39 7.18 -7.03
C GLY A 180 8.35 6.06 -7.12
N GLU A 181 8.66 5.13 -8.03
CA GLU A 181 7.75 4.05 -8.42
C GLU A 181 8.11 2.74 -7.72
N TYR A 182 7.27 2.39 -6.76
CA TYR A 182 7.40 1.20 -5.95
C TYR A 182 6.57 0.05 -6.51
N PHE A 183 7.13 -1.16 -6.49
CA PHE A 183 6.39 -2.37 -6.80
C PHE A 183 6.42 -3.26 -5.57
N ILE A 184 5.24 -3.57 -5.02
CA ILE A 184 5.11 -4.25 -3.73
C ILE A 184 4.29 -5.54 -3.92
N LYS A 185 4.87 -6.64 -3.47
CA LYS A 185 4.20 -7.94 -3.29
C LYS A 185 4.44 -8.44 -1.88
N ILE A 186 3.41 -9.03 -1.30
CA ILE A 186 3.48 -9.68 -0.01
C ILE A 186 2.98 -11.10 -0.19
N ALA A 187 3.77 -12.06 0.29
CA ALA A 187 3.39 -13.46 0.39
C ALA A 187 3.32 -13.86 1.86
N VAL A 188 2.38 -14.72 2.21
CA VAL A 188 2.33 -15.36 3.52
C VAL A 188 2.47 -16.86 3.35
N GLU A 189 3.36 -17.43 4.13
CA GLU A 189 3.61 -18.87 4.19
C GLU A 189 3.05 -19.43 5.50
N SER A 190 2.39 -20.58 5.37
CA SER A 190 1.94 -21.36 6.51
C SER A 190 2.22 -22.84 6.26
N SER A 191 2.84 -23.48 7.25
CA SER A 191 3.30 -24.87 7.20
C SER A 191 4.24 -25.17 6.02
N GLY A 192 5.07 -24.19 5.65
CA GLY A 192 6.02 -24.31 4.53
C GLY A 192 5.40 -24.16 3.14
N GLU A 193 4.09 -23.91 3.05
CA GLU A 193 3.39 -23.63 1.79
C GLU A 193 2.99 -22.14 1.71
N LYS A 194 3.15 -21.54 0.55
CA LYS A 194 2.63 -20.18 0.28
C LYS A 194 1.11 -20.24 0.19
N ILE A 195 0.44 -19.63 1.16
CA ILE A 195 -1.02 -19.69 1.29
C ILE A 195 -1.74 -18.49 0.69
N VAL A 196 -1.08 -17.33 0.66
CA VAL A 196 -1.58 -16.11 0.01
C VAL A 196 -0.41 -15.34 -0.61
N GLU A 197 -0.68 -14.69 -1.73
CA GLU A 197 0.18 -13.68 -2.33
C GLU A 197 -0.73 -12.58 -2.88
N PHE A 198 -0.38 -11.33 -2.63
CA PHE A 198 -1.10 -10.17 -3.16
C PHE A 198 -0.13 -9.06 -3.55
N ALA A 199 -0.56 -8.23 -4.48
CA ALA A 199 0.21 -7.09 -4.98
C ALA A 199 -0.50 -5.78 -4.66
N MET A 200 0.29 -4.76 -4.31
CA MET A 200 -0.19 -3.42 -4.02
C MET A 200 0.57 -2.42 -4.91
N PRO A 201 -0.08 -1.85 -5.94
CA PRO A 201 -1.48 -2.01 -6.35
C PRO A 201 -1.72 -3.32 -7.12
N SER A 202 -3.00 -3.64 -7.31
CA SER A 202 -3.48 -4.81 -8.06
C SER A 202 -2.84 -4.90 -9.45
N GLY A 203 -2.44 -6.12 -9.82
CA GLY A 203 -1.69 -6.40 -11.04
C GLY A 203 -0.20 -6.07 -10.98
N TYR A 204 0.36 -5.81 -9.78
CA TYR A 204 1.77 -5.46 -9.59
C TYR A 204 2.22 -4.25 -10.40
N LYS A 205 1.41 -3.18 -10.30
CA LYS A 205 1.68 -1.89 -10.94
C LYS A 205 2.62 -1.05 -10.06
N ALA A 206 3.18 0.00 -10.65
CA ALA A 206 3.91 1.00 -9.91
C ALA A 206 2.97 1.77 -8.95
N LEU A 207 3.32 1.81 -7.67
CA LEU A 207 2.78 2.71 -6.66
C LEU A 207 3.69 3.93 -6.57
N LYS A 208 3.13 5.12 -6.84
CA LYS A 208 3.88 6.37 -6.67
C LYS A 208 3.91 6.75 -5.21
N MET A 209 5.10 7.08 -4.71
CA MET A 209 5.31 7.52 -3.34
C MET A 209 6.15 8.79 -3.34
N GLY A 210 5.84 9.72 -2.45
CA GLY A 210 6.65 10.90 -2.12
C GLY A 210 6.74 12.00 -3.19
N LEU A 211 6.03 11.90 -4.31
CA LEU A 211 6.14 12.89 -5.39
C LEU A 211 5.55 14.24 -4.97
N SER A 212 6.22 15.33 -5.31
CA SER A 212 5.77 16.71 -5.12
C SER A 212 5.31 17.33 -6.43
N ALA A 213 4.56 18.44 -6.35
CA ALA A 213 4.02 19.13 -7.52
C ALA A 213 5.11 19.65 -8.49
N ASP A 214 6.35 19.77 -8.03
CA ASP A 214 7.50 20.25 -8.81
C ASP A 214 8.27 19.09 -9.50
N ASP A 215 7.92 17.82 -9.24
CA ASP A 215 8.64 16.64 -9.73
C ASP A 215 8.19 16.15 -11.12
N ASP A 216 7.80 17.07 -12.01
CA ASP A 216 7.36 16.76 -13.40
C ASP A 216 8.48 16.83 -14.44
#